data_AF-A0A1V6SS86-F1
#
_entry.id   AF-A0A1V6SS86-F1
#
_cell.length_a   1.000
_cell.length_b   1.000
_cell.length_c   1.000
_cell.angle_alpha   90.00
_cell.angle_beta   90.00
_cell.angle_gamma   90.00
#
_symmetry.space_group_name_H-M   'P 1'
#
loop_
_entity.id
_entity.type
_entity.pdbx_description
1 polymer ?
#
loop_
_entity_poly.entity_id
_entity_poly.type
_entity_poly.pdbx_seq_one_letter_code
_entity_poly.pdbx_strand_id
1 'polypeptide(L)'
;MTAQPTYRDYNGELDGNSLRTLRVWVTEPCEDIVSYIHDKGLKGAISDAIPLDESRPAGNEGRHPKHSFLVDLAVPERERNRVVAHFPSPAPAINDVSLINLHADSAIPERQILLRHYLVYKRYLQRYAQRKIEGNVSSPLNAWYNMRFAEISNDIRESLDILQN
;
A
#
# COMPACT_ATOMS: atom_id res chain seq x y z
N MET A 1 -18.42 18.32 -26.83
CA MET A 1 -17.22 18.85 -26.14
C MET A 1 -17.53 18.84 -24.65
N THR A 2 -17.18 17.76 -23.97
CA THR A 2 -17.49 17.51 -22.56
C THR A 2 -16.33 18.02 -21.71
N ALA A 3 -16.62 19.00 -20.85
CA ALA A 3 -15.67 19.58 -19.91
C ALA A 3 -15.19 18.51 -18.92
N GLN A 4 -13.87 18.41 -18.75
CA GLN A 4 -13.24 17.59 -17.72
C GLN A 4 -13.51 18.21 -16.33
N PRO A 5 -13.76 17.40 -15.29
CA PRO A 5 -13.87 17.92 -13.94
C PRO A 5 -12.48 18.36 -13.45
N THR A 6 -12.32 19.65 -13.18
CA THR A 6 -11.15 20.21 -12.51
C THR A 6 -11.12 19.71 -11.08
N TYR A 7 -10.14 18.86 -10.76
CA TYR A 7 -9.77 18.56 -9.37
C TYR A 7 -9.45 19.89 -8.69
N ARG A 8 -10.24 20.24 -7.67
CA ARG A 8 -9.91 21.37 -6.79
C ARG A 8 -8.61 21.02 -6.07
N ASP A 9 -7.56 21.77 -6.36
CA ASP A 9 -6.38 21.87 -5.52
C ASP A 9 -6.84 22.31 -4.12
N TYR A 10 -6.86 21.37 -3.19
CA TYR A 10 -6.96 21.67 -1.77
C TYR A 10 -5.63 22.30 -1.34
N ASN A 11 -5.54 23.63 -1.41
CA ASN A 11 -4.48 24.45 -0.81
C ASN A 11 -4.64 24.53 0.72
N GLY A 12 -4.78 23.40 1.39
CA GLY A 12 -4.44 23.31 2.81
C GLY A 12 -2.95 23.02 2.87
N GLU A 13 -2.17 23.85 3.56
CA GLU A 13 -0.81 23.47 3.94
C GLU A 13 -0.86 22.04 4.46
N LEU A 14 -0.22 21.11 3.75
CA LEU A 14 -0.08 19.76 4.24
C LEU A 14 0.74 19.90 5.51
N ASP A 15 0.09 19.80 6.67
CA ASP A 15 0.76 19.64 7.95
C ASP A 15 1.85 18.60 7.71
N GLY A 16 3.12 18.95 7.93
CA GLY A 16 4.25 18.07 7.62
C GLY A 16 4.20 16.72 8.38
N ASN A 17 3.24 16.57 9.30
CA ASN A 17 2.89 15.33 9.99
C ASN A 17 1.82 14.47 9.28
N SER A 18 1.16 14.99 8.25
CA SER A 18 0.19 14.23 7.46
C SER A 18 0.88 13.09 6.73
N LEU A 19 0.28 11.90 6.85
CA LEU A 19 0.86 10.67 6.32
C LEU A 19 0.36 10.42 4.89
N ARG A 20 1.29 10.12 3.99
CA ARG A 20 1.03 9.63 2.65
C ARG A 20 1.43 8.18 2.51
N THR A 21 0.79 7.49 1.58
CA THR A 21 1.21 6.14 1.19
C THR A 21 2.32 6.23 0.17
N LEU A 22 3.42 5.54 0.43
CA LEU A 22 4.46 5.27 -0.57
C LEU A 22 4.51 3.77 -0.79
N ARG A 23 4.20 3.32 -2.01
CA ARG A 23 4.33 1.91 -2.39
C ARG A 23 5.74 1.66 -2.92
N VAL A 24 6.40 0.64 -2.38
CA VAL A 24 7.79 0.31 -2.72
C VAL A 24 7.97 -1.18 -2.90
N TRP A 25 8.94 -1.53 -3.75
CA TRP A 25 9.52 -2.87 -3.77
C TRP A 25 10.67 -2.94 -2.78
N VAL A 26 10.63 -3.92 -1.88
CA VAL A 26 11.77 -4.27 -1.03
C VAL A 26 12.53 -5.37 -1.74
N THR A 27 13.67 -5.02 -2.35
CA THR A 27 14.45 -5.95 -3.20
C THR A 27 15.53 -6.71 -2.47
N GLU A 28 15.86 -6.32 -1.25
CA GLU A 28 16.87 -6.99 -0.44
C GLU A 28 16.22 -8.13 0.37
N PRO A 29 16.95 -9.24 0.60
CA PRO A 29 16.51 -10.28 1.51
C PRO A 29 16.26 -9.72 2.91
N CYS A 30 14.99 -9.60 3.31
CA CYS A 30 14.63 -9.35 4.71
C CYS A 30 13.47 -10.25 5.13
N GLU A 31 13.54 -10.76 6.36
CA GLU A 31 12.47 -11.56 6.97
C GLU A 31 11.35 -10.68 7.54
N ASP A 32 11.72 -9.47 7.96
CA ASP A 32 10.82 -8.50 8.58
C ASP A 32 11.09 -7.10 8.03
N ILE A 33 10.03 -6.45 7.54
CA ILE A 33 10.08 -5.10 7.00
C ILE A 33 10.41 -4.06 8.08
N VAL A 34 10.01 -4.30 9.33
CA VAL A 34 10.29 -3.35 10.43
C VAL A 34 11.79 -3.32 10.72
N SER A 35 12.42 -4.50 10.79
CA SER A 35 13.87 -4.64 10.92
C SER A 35 14.61 -4.00 9.74
N TYR A 36 14.16 -4.25 8.50
CA TYR A 36 14.74 -3.62 7.31
C TYR A 36 14.71 -2.08 7.37
N ILE A 37 13.57 -1.50 7.75
CA ILE A 37 13.40 -0.05 7.92
C ILE A 37 14.37 0.50 8.98
N HIS A 38 14.55 -0.24 10.08
CA HIS A 38 15.47 0.12 11.14
C HIS A 38 16.92 0.14 10.66
N ASP A 39 17.35 -0.90 9.94
CA ASP A 39 18.72 -1.05 9.45
C ASP A 39 19.10 0.01 8.40
N LYS A 40 18.12 0.48 7.62
CA LYS A 40 18.32 1.61 6.69
C LYS A 40 18.32 2.98 7.40
N GLY A 41 18.21 3.02 8.73
CA GLY A 41 18.19 4.26 9.50
C GLY A 41 16.92 5.08 9.25
N LEU A 42 15.82 4.45 8.85
CA LEU A 42 14.52 5.09 8.57
C LEU A 42 13.56 5.01 9.76
N LYS A 43 14.05 4.60 10.93
CA LYS A 43 13.27 4.61 12.18
C LYS A 43 12.75 6.04 12.45
N GLY A 44 11.44 6.18 12.58
CA GLY A 44 10.78 7.48 12.79
C GLY A 44 10.46 8.24 11.50
N ALA A 45 11.05 7.86 10.35
CA ALA A 45 10.68 8.39 9.04
C ALA A 45 9.45 7.66 8.44
N ILE A 46 9.15 6.47 8.93
CA ILE A 46 8.00 5.66 8.51
C ILE A 46 7.14 5.37 9.74
N SER A 47 5.86 5.71 9.67
CA SER A 47 4.88 5.50 10.75
C SER A 47 4.36 4.07 10.79
N ASP A 48 4.18 3.45 9.62
CA ASP A 48 3.83 2.03 9.52
C ASP A 48 4.22 1.46 8.15
N ALA A 49 4.27 0.13 8.07
CA ALA A 49 4.57 -0.61 6.86
C ALA A 49 3.62 -1.81 6.74
N ILE A 50 3.05 -1.99 5.55
CA ILE A 50 2.06 -3.03 5.26
C ILE A 50 2.57 -3.86 4.08
N PRO A 51 3.10 -5.07 4.35
CA PRO A 51 3.40 -6.04 3.30
C PRO A 51 2.10 -6.42 2.57
N LEU A 52 2.10 -6.29 1.24
CA LEU A 52 0.94 -6.61 0.40
C LEU A 52 1.01 -8.04 -0.16
N ASP A 53 2.22 -8.55 -0.37
CA ASP A 53 2.46 -9.91 -0.84
C ASP A 53 2.80 -10.87 0.30
N GLU A 54 2.38 -12.13 0.16
CA GLU A 54 2.91 -13.23 0.96
C GLU A 54 4.30 -13.59 0.42
N SER A 55 5.34 -13.13 1.11
CA SER A 55 6.68 -13.72 1.18
C SER A 55 7.17 -14.50 -0.06
N ARG A 56 8.10 -13.87 -0.81
CA ARG A 56 8.97 -14.44 -1.86
C ARG A 56 8.26 -15.36 -2.86
N PRO A 57 8.01 -14.91 -4.11
CA PRO A 57 7.65 -15.86 -5.16
C PRO A 57 8.76 -16.91 -5.26
N ALA A 58 8.42 -18.14 -4.88
CA ALA A 58 9.22 -19.33 -5.16
C ALA A 58 9.06 -19.63 -6.65
N GLY A 59 9.66 -18.81 -7.52
CA GLY A 59 9.54 -19.04 -8.96
C GLY A 59 9.82 -17.80 -9.78
N ASN A 60 10.45 -18.02 -10.94
CA ASN A 60 10.66 -17.05 -12.00
C ASN A 60 9.32 -16.62 -12.64
N GLU A 61 8.41 -16.02 -11.89
CA GLU A 61 7.25 -15.36 -12.47
C GLU A 61 7.67 -13.93 -12.85
N GLY A 62 7.89 -13.73 -14.15
CA GLY A 62 8.58 -12.59 -14.76
C GLY A 62 7.92 -11.22 -14.62
N ARG A 63 7.07 -11.00 -13.61
CA ARG A 63 6.46 -9.69 -13.31
C ARG A 63 7.17 -8.93 -12.18
N HIS A 64 7.88 -9.61 -11.28
CA HIS A 64 8.44 -8.99 -10.07
C HIS A 64 9.96 -8.99 -10.08
N PRO A 65 10.63 -7.99 -9.46
CA PRO A 65 12.05 -8.10 -9.16
C PRO A 65 12.33 -9.40 -8.38
N LYS A 66 13.41 -10.11 -8.74
CA LYS A 66 13.74 -11.38 -8.08
C LYS A 66 13.93 -11.15 -6.58
N HIS A 67 13.31 -12.00 -5.76
CA HIS A 67 13.36 -11.94 -4.30
C HIS A 67 12.79 -10.66 -3.67
N SER A 68 11.94 -9.91 -4.37
CA SER A 68 11.27 -8.74 -3.78
C SER A 68 9.87 -9.03 -3.26
N PHE A 69 9.38 -8.16 -2.37
CA PHE A 69 7.96 -8.10 -1.98
C PHE A 69 7.47 -6.65 -1.96
N LEU A 70 6.17 -6.47 -2.21
CA LEU A 70 5.52 -5.17 -2.29
C LEU A 70 5.07 -4.69 -0.91
N VAL A 71 5.31 -3.41 -0.61
CA VAL A 71 4.96 -2.81 0.68
C VAL A 71 4.33 -1.44 0.49
N ASP A 72 3.23 -1.18 1.20
CA ASP A 72 2.71 0.17 1.40
C ASP A 72 3.29 0.77 2.70
N LEU A 73 3.97 1.91 2.59
CA LEU A 73 4.56 2.65 3.71
C LEU A 73 3.71 3.88 4.05
N ALA A 74 3.43 4.10 5.33
CA ALA A 74 2.85 5.34 5.83
C ALA A 74 3.97 6.34 6.17
N VAL A 75 4.18 7.34 5.32
CA VAL A 75 5.32 8.26 5.38
C VAL A 75 4.81 9.69 5.62
N PRO A 76 5.28 10.40 6.66
CA PRO A 76 5.03 11.84 6.79
C PRO A 76 5.58 12.57 5.57
N GLU A 77 4.83 13.54 5.03
CA GLU A 77 5.23 14.24 3.79
C GLU A 77 6.65 14.81 3.87
N ARG A 78 7.06 15.34 5.03
CA ARG A 78 8.41 15.88 5.25
C ARG A 78 9.55 14.84 5.12
N GLU A 79 9.26 13.56 5.34
CA GLU A 79 10.25 12.47 5.27
C GLU A 79 10.25 11.77 3.90
N ARG A 80 9.33 12.14 3.00
CA ARG A 80 9.12 11.47 1.71
C ARG A 80 10.42 11.33 0.90
N ASN A 81 11.17 12.42 0.73
CA ASN A 81 12.41 12.41 -0.05
C ASN A 81 13.48 11.51 0.55
N ARG A 82 13.61 11.52 1.89
CA ARG A 82 14.53 10.65 2.61
C ARG A 82 14.15 9.19 2.39
N VAL A 83 12.87 8.83 2.58
CA VAL A 83 12.42 7.46 2.38
C VAL A 83 12.65 7.02 0.93
N VAL A 84 12.25 7.83 -0.06
CA VAL A 84 12.45 7.52 -1.49
C VAL A 84 13.92 7.27 -1.84
N ALA A 85 14.87 8.00 -1.26
CA ALA A 85 16.29 7.80 -1.52
C ALA A 85 16.80 6.41 -1.11
N HIS A 86 16.13 5.73 -0.17
CA HIS A 86 16.48 4.38 0.28
C HIS A 86 15.69 3.27 -0.44
N PHE A 87 14.66 3.62 -1.21
CA PHE A 87 13.86 2.69 -2.00
C PHE A 87 14.03 3.04 -3.49
N PRO A 88 15.05 2.45 -4.17
CA PRO A 88 15.46 2.86 -5.50
C PRO A 88 14.43 2.55 -6.60
N SER A 89 13.39 1.79 -6.29
CA SER A 89 12.29 1.47 -7.20
C SER A 89 10.97 1.98 -6.61
N PRO A 90 10.49 3.17 -7.01
CA PRO A 90 9.09 3.50 -6.79
C PRO A 90 8.24 2.43 -7.48
N ALA A 91 7.37 1.78 -6.72
CA ALA A 91 6.37 0.90 -7.31
C ALA A 91 5.32 1.77 -8.04
N PRO A 92 4.57 1.21 -9.01
CA PRO A 92 3.50 1.94 -9.69
C PRO A 92 2.39 2.39 -8.73
N ALA A 93 1.43 3.12 -9.28
CA ALA A 93 0.36 3.77 -8.54
C ALA A 93 -0.33 2.82 -7.54
N ILE A 94 -0.74 3.36 -6.39
CA ILE A 94 -1.26 2.60 -5.25
C ILE A 94 -2.55 1.81 -5.60
N ASN A 95 -3.27 2.26 -6.62
CA ASN A 95 -4.45 1.59 -7.18
C ASN A 95 -4.12 0.44 -8.15
N ASP A 96 -2.87 0.32 -8.61
CA ASP A 96 -2.43 -0.81 -9.41
C ASP A 96 -2.23 -2.03 -8.51
N VAL A 97 -3.32 -2.78 -8.32
CA VAL A 97 -3.31 -4.03 -7.58
C VAL A 97 -2.81 -5.20 -8.42
N SER A 98 -2.53 -5.04 -9.72
CA SER A 98 -2.13 -6.16 -10.60
C SER A 98 -0.81 -6.83 -10.18
N LEU A 99 -0.01 -6.13 -9.38
CA LEU A 99 1.24 -6.59 -8.79
C LEU A 99 1.07 -7.55 -7.61
N ILE A 100 -0.16 -7.68 -7.10
CA ILE A 100 -0.43 -8.53 -5.94
C ILE A 100 -0.65 -9.95 -6.44
N ASN A 101 0.18 -10.86 -5.94
CA ASN A 101 0.07 -12.26 -6.29
C ASN A 101 -1.18 -12.89 -5.67
N LEU A 102 -1.94 -13.58 -6.51
CA LEU A 102 -3.07 -14.40 -6.07
C LEU A 102 -2.63 -15.86 -6.03
N HIS A 103 -2.94 -16.56 -4.95
CA HIS A 103 -2.83 -18.02 -4.92
C HIS A 103 -3.95 -18.72 -5.70
N ALA A 104 -4.98 -17.98 -6.11
CA ALA A 104 -6.15 -18.50 -6.81
C ALA A 104 -6.31 -17.80 -8.15
N ASP A 105 -6.21 -18.57 -9.23
CA ASP A 105 -6.51 -18.09 -10.58
C ASP A 105 -8.01 -18.19 -10.85
N SER A 106 -8.63 -17.03 -11.10
CA SER A 106 -9.97 -16.97 -11.69
C SER A 106 -9.84 -16.75 -13.20
N ALA A 107 -10.59 -17.48 -14.01
CA ALA A 107 -10.67 -17.22 -15.45
C ALA A 107 -11.33 -15.87 -15.80
N ILE A 108 -11.94 -15.19 -14.82
CA ILE A 108 -12.63 -13.91 -14.98
C ILE A 108 -11.71 -12.80 -14.44
N PRO A 109 -11.16 -11.92 -15.30
CA PRO A 109 -10.23 -10.87 -14.90
C PRO A 109 -10.76 -9.94 -13.80
N GLU A 110 -12.03 -9.55 -13.87
CA GLU A 110 -12.70 -8.65 -12.92
C GLU A 110 -12.76 -9.28 -11.53
N ARG A 111 -12.99 -10.59 -11.48
CA ARG A 111 -12.97 -11.35 -10.22
C ARG A 111 -11.57 -11.39 -9.62
N GLN A 112 -10.52 -11.48 -10.45
CA GLN A 112 -9.15 -11.38 -9.94
C GLN A 112 -8.87 -10.00 -9.34
N ILE A 113 -9.28 -8.92 -10.01
CA ILE A 113 -9.12 -7.55 -9.50
C ILE A 113 -9.79 -7.43 -8.12
N LEU A 114 -11.04 -7.85 -7.99
CA LEU A 114 -11.77 -7.86 -6.73
C LEU A 114 -11.03 -8.64 -5.63
N LEU A 115 -10.53 -9.84 -5.94
CA LEU A 115 -9.77 -10.66 -4.99
C LEU A 115 -8.52 -9.93 -4.50
N ARG A 116 -7.79 -9.23 -5.40
CA ARG A 116 -6.59 -8.48 -5.01
C ARG A 116 -6.94 -7.32 -4.07
N HIS A 117 -7.98 -6.53 -4.36
CA HIS A 117 -8.42 -5.46 -3.45
C HIS A 117 -8.85 -6.01 -2.08
N TYR A 118 -9.57 -7.14 -2.07
CA TYR A 118 -9.96 -7.79 -0.81
C TYR A 118 -8.76 -8.24 0.02
N LEU A 119 -7.73 -8.80 -0.62
CA LEU A 119 -6.48 -9.17 0.07
C LEU A 119 -5.78 -7.94 0.66
N VAL A 120 -5.66 -6.84 -0.09
CA VAL A 120 -5.11 -5.58 0.43
C VAL A 120 -5.90 -5.12 1.65
N TYR A 121 -7.23 -5.07 1.54
CA TYR A 121 -8.10 -4.66 2.64
C TYR A 121 -7.84 -5.49 3.90
N LYS A 122 -7.75 -6.82 3.74
CA LYS A 122 -7.46 -7.74 4.85
C LYS A 122 -6.10 -7.46 5.49
N ARG A 123 -5.05 -7.19 4.71
CA ARG A 123 -3.71 -6.83 5.23
C ARG A 123 -3.75 -5.56 6.06
N TYR A 124 -4.40 -4.52 5.54
CA TYR A 124 -4.60 -3.26 6.25
C TYR A 124 -5.38 -3.47 7.56
N LEU A 125 -6.46 -4.25 7.52
CA LEU A 125 -7.29 -4.54 8.70
C LEU A 125 -6.50 -5.29 9.77
N GLN A 126 -5.75 -6.33 9.38
CA GLN A 126 -4.91 -7.11 10.30
C GLN A 126 -3.85 -6.21 10.96
N ARG A 127 -3.15 -5.39 10.18
CA ARG A 127 -2.13 -4.50 10.72
C ARG A 127 -2.71 -3.43 11.64
N TYR A 128 -3.83 -2.82 11.25
CA TYR A 128 -4.51 -1.84 12.09
C TYR A 128 -4.97 -2.44 13.42
N ALA A 129 -5.57 -3.64 13.40
CA ALA A 129 -5.96 -4.36 14.61
C ALA A 129 -4.76 -4.64 15.51
N GLN A 130 -3.65 -5.13 14.94
CA GLN A 130 -2.40 -5.33 15.68
C GLN A 130 -1.93 -4.03 16.35
N ARG A 131 -1.85 -2.92 15.60
CA ARG A 131 -1.43 -1.62 16.15
C ARG A 131 -2.34 -1.13 17.28
N LYS A 132 -3.66 -1.36 17.17
CA LYS A 132 -4.62 -1.02 18.23
C LYS A 132 -4.35 -1.81 19.51
N ILE A 133 -4.10 -3.11 19.40
CA ILE A 133 -3.76 -3.97 20.54
C ILE A 133 -2.45 -3.53 21.19
N GLU A 134 -1.46 -3.14 20.38
CA GLU A 134 -0.17 -2.62 20.87
C GLU A 134 -0.25 -1.20 21.47
N GLY A 135 -1.41 -0.52 21.37
CA GLY A 135 -1.54 0.88 21.81
C GLY A 135 -0.80 1.90 20.94
N ASN A 136 -0.34 1.49 19.74
CA ASN A 136 0.56 2.24 18.88
C ASN A 136 -0.15 2.90 17.68
N VAL A 137 -1.37 3.41 17.89
CA VAL A 137 -2.12 4.13 16.86
C VAL A 137 -2.24 5.60 17.24
N SER A 138 -1.32 6.41 16.72
CA SER A 138 -1.43 7.88 16.80
C SER A 138 -2.61 8.39 15.98
N SER A 139 -3.08 9.62 16.25
CA SER A 139 -4.16 10.24 15.49
C SER A 139 -3.85 10.33 13.97
N PRO A 140 -2.64 10.77 13.53
CA PRO A 140 -2.29 10.76 12.11
C PRO A 140 -2.30 9.36 11.48
N LEU A 141 -1.82 8.35 12.23
CA LEU A 141 -1.83 6.97 11.74
C LEU A 141 -3.25 6.42 11.62
N ASN A 142 -4.13 6.73 12.59
CA ASN A 142 -5.55 6.37 12.54
C ASN A 142 -6.25 6.99 11.31
N ALA A 143 -5.99 8.28 11.04
CA ALA A 143 -6.54 8.98 9.89
C ALA A 143 -6.08 8.36 8.57
N TRP A 144 -4.79 8.00 8.48
CA TRP A 144 -4.24 7.31 7.31
C TRP A 144 -4.90 5.95 7.08
N TYR A 145 -5.07 5.13 8.13
CA TYR A 145 -5.79 3.86 8.02
C TYR A 145 -7.22 4.06 7.50
N ASN A 146 -7.96 5.02 8.06
CA ASN A 146 -9.33 5.30 7.64
C ASN A 146 -9.42 5.75 6.17
N MET A 147 -8.50 6.60 5.72
CA MET A 147 -8.39 7.00 4.31
C MET A 147 -8.19 5.77 3.42
N ARG A 148 -7.26 4.88 3.79
CA ARG A 148 -6.97 3.67 3.01
C ARG A 148 -8.12 2.68 3.00
N PHE A 149 -8.83 2.50 4.12
CA PHE A 149 -10.04 1.69 4.14
C PHE A 149 -11.12 2.25 3.21
N ALA A 150 -11.31 3.56 3.18
CA ALA A 150 -12.30 4.19 2.31
C ALA A 150 -11.94 4.01 0.82
N GLU A 151 -10.69 4.25 0.44
CA GLU A 151 -10.21 4.06 -0.93
C GLU A 151 -10.38 2.61 -1.40
N ILE A 152 -9.88 1.64 -0.62
CA ILE A 152 -9.97 0.22 -1.00
C ILE A 152 -11.44 -0.25 -1.02
N SER A 153 -12.29 0.24 -0.11
CA SER A 153 -13.72 -0.13 -0.10
C SER A 153 -14.47 0.41 -1.32
N ASN A 154 -14.08 1.59 -1.82
CA ASN A 154 -14.64 2.12 -3.05
C ASN A 154 -14.23 1.27 -4.25
N ASP A 155 -12.95 0.91 -4.37
CA ASP A 155 -12.46 0.04 -5.45
C ASP A 155 -13.16 -1.33 -5.45
N ILE A 156 -13.41 -1.90 -4.26
CA ILE A 156 -14.17 -3.14 -4.10
C ILE A 156 -15.61 -2.98 -4.59
N ARG A 157 -16.27 -1.86 -4.25
CA ARG A 157 -17.64 -1.58 -4.68
C ARG A 157 -17.72 -1.46 -6.20
N GLU A 158 -16.84 -0.67 -6.81
CA GLU A 158 -16.78 -0.51 -8.26
C GLU A 158 -16.55 -1.85 -8.96
N SER A 159 -15.67 -2.70 -8.42
CA SER A 159 -15.43 -4.05 -8.96
C SER A 159 -16.66 -4.96 -8.85
N LEU A 160 -17.45 -4.84 -7.78
CA LEU A 160 -18.68 -5.61 -7.61
C LEU A 160 -19.78 -5.16 -8.57
N ASP A 161 -19.91 -3.85 -8.79
CA ASP A 161 -20.88 -3.30 -9.73
C ASP A 161 -20.61 -3.79 -11.16
N ILE A 162 -19.34 -3.92 -11.56
CA ILE A 162 -18.96 -4.49 -12.87
C ILE A 162 -19.37 -5.96 -12.98
N LEU A 163 -19.21 -6.76 -11.93
CA LEU A 163 -19.53 -8.20 -11.94
C LEU A 163 -21.04 -8.51 -11.97
N GLN A 164 -21.88 -7.53 -11.67
CA GLN A 164 -23.34 -7.68 -11.62
C GLN A 164 -24.02 -7.26 -12.93
N ASN A 165 -23.29 -6.61 -13.84
CA ASN A 165 -23.77 -6.16 -15.16
C ASN A 165 -23.26 -7.06 -16.28
#